data_AF-A0AAV9CJF9-F1
#
_entry.id   AF-A0AAV9CJF9-F1
#
_cell.length_a   1.000
_cell.length_b   1.000
_cell.length_c   1.000
_cell.angle_alpha   90.00
_cell.angle_beta   90.00
_cell.angle_gamma   90.00
#
_symmetry.space_group_name_H-M   'P 1'
#
loop_
_entity.id
_entity.type
_entity.pdbx_description
1 polymer ?
#
loop_
_entity_poly.entity_id
_entity_poly.type
_entity_poly.pdbx_seq_one_letter_code
_entity_poly.pdbx_strand_id
1 'polypeptide(L)'
;MPMNCLDMGLKWVSLIMQQGALDGGLDIPHSEKRFAGFSKDDKQLNAEIHRKYIFGGHIASYMNTLMEDEPEKYQSHFSEYIKRGIEPDSMEELYKKVHEAIRADPSASKSTKEPPKEHKRHNLKKLTYEERKNKLMERVDALNQSLSGADD
;
A
#
# COMPACT_ATOMS: atom_id res chain seq x y z
N MET A 1 -17.01 15.46 -20.94
CA MET A 1 -16.42 16.51 -20.08
C MET A 1 -15.09 15.98 -19.58
N PRO A 2 -13.96 16.69 -19.74
CA PRO A 2 -12.69 16.23 -19.19
C PRO A 2 -12.80 16.19 -17.65
N MET A 3 -12.55 15.03 -17.06
CA MET A 3 -12.51 14.86 -15.60
C MET A 3 -11.14 15.32 -15.11
N ASN A 4 -11.07 16.54 -14.58
CA ASN A 4 -9.85 17.06 -13.98
C ASN A 4 -9.72 16.52 -12.54
N CYS A 5 -8.83 15.57 -12.28
CA CYS A 5 -8.54 15.12 -10.92
C CYS A 5 -7.04 14.99 -10.64
N LEU A 6 -6.54 15.86 -9.74
CA LEU A 6 -5.27 15.67 -9.03
C LEU A 6 -5.48 16.12 -7.57
N ASP A 7 -5.66 15.15 -6.68
CA ASP A 7 -5.55 15.37 -5.23
C ASP A 7 -4.27 14.66 -4.74
N MET A 8 -3.31 15.45 -4.26
CA MET A 8 -1.94 15.00 -4.00
C MET A 8 -1.66 14.73 -2.52
N GLY A 9 -2.55 15.12 -1.60
CA GLY A 9 -2.37 14.94 -0.15
C GLY A 9 -0.97 15.33 0.36
N LEU A 10 -0.37 14.48 1.22
CA LEU A 10 0.97 14.67 1.81
C LEU A 10 2.09 13.88 1.10
N LYS A 11 1.82 13.25 -0.05
CA LYS A 11 2.80 12.39 -0.73
C LYS A 11 3.56 13.15 -1.80
N TRP A 12 4.88 12.94 -1.86
CA TRP A 12 5.70 13.35 -2.99
C TRP A 12 5.26 12.56 -4.24
N VAL A 13 4.84 13.29 -5.28
CA VAL A 13 4.25 12.74 -6.51
C VAL A 13 5.22 11.78 -7.20
N SER A 14 4.86 10.50 -7.31
CA SER A 14 5.46 9.59 -8.28
C SER A 14 4.69 9.71 -9.60
N LEU A 15 5.31 10.30 -10.62
CA LEU A 15 4.65 10.73 -11.85
C LEU A 15 4.29 9.58 -12.82
N ILE A 16 4.83 8.36 -12.60
CA ILE A 16 4.53 7.18 -13.42
C ILE A 16 3.02 6.86 -13.40
N MET A 17 2.37 7.08 -12.25
CA MET A 17 0.91 6.91 -12.12
C MET A 17 0.13 7.93 -12.96
N GLN A 18 0.64 9.16 -13.10
CA GLN A 18 -0.01 10.18 -13.93
C GLN A 18 0.10 9.83 -15.41
N GLN A 19 1.25 9.31 -15.85
CA GLN A 19 1.38 8.80 -17.21
C GLN A 19 0.39 7.66 -17.48
N GLY A 20 0.27 6.70 -16.55
CA GLY A 20 -0.71 5.62 -16.67
C GLY A 20 -2.16 6.11 -16.76
N ALA A 21 -2.51 7.20 -16.07
CA ALA A 21 -3.83 7.81 -16.16
C ALA A 21 -4.06 8.54 -17.50
N LEU A 22 -3.04 9.25 -18.01
CA LEU A 22 -3.06 9.86 -19.33
C LEU A 22 -3.22 8.79 -20.43
N ASP A 23 -2.45 7.71 -20.36
CA ASP A 23 -2.54 6.56 -21.28
C ASP A 23 -3.89 5.81 -21.16
N GLY A 24 -4.55 5.92 -20.00
CA GLY A 24 -5.90 5.43 -19.75
C GLY A 24 -7.02 6.37 -20.24
N GLY A 25 -6.68 7.52 -20.81
CA GLY A 25 -7.63 8.47 -21.40
C GLY A 25 -8.12 9.57 -20.45
N LEU A 26 -7.52 9.75 -19.27
CA LEU A 26 -7.79 10.89 -18.40
C LEU A 26 -6.92 12.07 -18.82
N ASP A 27 -7.52 13.22 -19.12
CA ASP A 27 -6.78 14.44 -19.41
C ASP A 27 -6.40 15.15 -18.11
N ILE A 28 -5.11 15.09 -17.76
CA ILE A 28 -4.56 15.66 -16.53
C ILE A 28 -3.52 16.73 -16.91
N PRO A 29 -3.67 17.99 -16.46
CA PRO A 29 -2.66 19.01 -16.71
C PRO A 29 -1.35 18.66 -15.97
N HIS A 30 -0.27 18.44 -16.71
CA HIS A 30 1.01 17.96 -16.19
C HIS A 30 2.21 18.77 -16.72
N SER A 31 3.37 18.61 -16.07
CA SER A 31 4.64 19.20 -16.50
C SER A 31 5.70 18.11 -16.63
N GLU A 32 6.46 18.14 -17.73
CA GLU A 32 7.45 17.10 -18.07
C GLU A 32 8.62 17.00 -17.07
N LYS A 33 8.82 18.04 -16.25
CA LYS A 33 9.93 18.17 -15.29
C LYS A 33 9.98 17.09 -14.23
N ARG A 34 8.87 16.38 -14.01
CA ARG A 34 8.71 15.39 -12.95
C ARG A 34 8.69 13.94 -13.47
N PHE A 35 8.89 13.74 -14.79
CA PHE A 35 8.97 12.40 -15.37
C PHE A 35 10.35 11.78 -15.14
N ALA A 36 10.37 10.45 -15.02
CA ALA A 36 11.62 9.70 -14.99
C ALA A 36 12.35 9.85 -16.33
N GLY A 37 13.63 10.21 -16.29
CA GLY A 37 14.44 10.50 -17.48
C GLY A 37 14.48 11.97 -17.90
N PHE A 38 13.90 12.88 -17.10
CA PHE A 38 14.05 14.32 -17.33
C PHE A 38 15.43 14.83 -16.88
N SER A 39 16.22 15.35 -17.81
CA SER A 39 17.47 16.05 -17.49
C SER A 39 17.16 17.51 -17.15
N LYS A 40 17.54 17.97 -15.95
CA LYS A 40 17.34 19.38 -15.54
C LYS A 40 18.18 20.34 -16.37
N ASP A 41 19.31 19.86 -16.88
CA ASP A 41 20.30 20.65 -17.61
C ASP A 41 19.86 20.83 -19.06
N ASP A 42 19.46 19.73 -19.72
CA ASP A 42 19.04 19.75 -21.12
C ASP A 42 17.58 20.16 -21.30
N LYS A 43 16.80 20.15 -20.20
CA LYS A 43 15.33 20.34 -20.17
C LYS A 43 14.59 19.43 -21.16
N GLN A 44 15.19 18.30 -21.49
CA GLN A 44 14.65 17.31 -22.40
C GLN A 44 14.29 16.04 -21.63
N LEU A 45 13.18 15.43 -22.03
CA LEU A 45 12.74 14.14 -21.54
C LEU A 45 13.34 13.04 -22.41
N ASN A 46 14.13 12.15 -21.82
CA ASN A 46 14.54 10.94 -22.51
C ASN A 46 13.41 9.89 -22.44
N ALA A 47 12.67 9.74 -23.53
CA ALA A 47 11.56 8.80 -23.65
C ALA A 47 11.98 7.33 -23.46
N GLU A 48 13.22 6.98 -23.79
CA GLU A 48 13.71 5.61 -23.64
C GLU A 48 13.90 5.24 -22.17
N ILE A 49 14.48 6.16 -21.38
CA ILE A 49 14.59 6.00 -19.92
C ILE A 49 13.19 5.95 -19.32
N HIS A 50 12.31 6.85 -19.73
CA HIS A 50 10.93 6.87 -19.25
C HIS A 50 10.22 5.53 -19.48
N ARG A 51 10.34 4.96 -20.69
CA ARG A 51 9.83 3.64 -21.03
C ARG A 51 10.42 2.52 -20.17
N LYS A 52 11.73 2.54 -19.91
CA LYS A 52 12.40 1.57 -19.01
C LYS A 52 11.84 1.62 -17.59
N TYR A 53 11.44 2.79 -17.09
CA TYR A 53 10.79 2.89 -15.79
C TYR A 53 9.36 2.34 -15.78
N ILE A 54 8.60 2.53 -16.86
CA ILE A 54 7.23 2.00 -17.00
C ILE A 54 7.22 0.46 -16.99
N PHE A 55 8.13 -0.17 -17.74
CA PHE A 55 8.19 -1.63 -17.85
C PHE A 55 9.10 -2.31 -16.82
N GLY A 56 9.52 -1.58 -15.77
CA GLY A 56 10.33 -2.16 -14.70
C GLY A 56 11.76 -2.55 -15.09
N GLY A 57 12.30 -2.04 -16.20
CA GLY A 57 13.66 -2.34 -16.66
C GLY A 57 14.76 -1.92 -15.67
N HIS A 58 14.53 -0.88 -14.87
CA HIS A 58 15.42 -0.49 -13.77
C HIS A 58 15.46 -1.55 -12.64
N ILE A 59 14.34 -2.22 -12.39
CA ILE A 59 14.26 -3.32 -11.40
C ILE A 59 15.00 -4.53 -11.96
N ALA A 60 14.77 -4.88 -13.23
CA ALA A 60 15.48 -5.98 -13.88
C ALA A 60 17.00 -5.75 -13.89
N SER A 61 17.46 -4.52 -14.19
CA SER A 61 18.87 -4.16 -14.09
C SER A 61 19.40 -4.33 -12.66
N TYR A 62 18.64 -3.90 -11.65
CA TYR A 62 19.06 -4.02 -10.25
C TYR A 62 19.09 -5.48 -9.77
N MET A 63 18.15 -6.32 -10.23
CA MET A 63 18.16 -7.76 -10.00
C MET A 63 19.42 -8.41 -10.57
N ASN A 64 19.78 -8.11 -11.82
CA ASN A 64 20.98 -8.64 -12.47
C ASN A 64 22.25 -8.26 -11.71
N THR A 65 22.42 -6.98 -11.36
CA THR A 65 23.58 -6.52 -10.58
C THR A 65 23.67 -7.22 -9.22
N LEU A 66 22.56 -7.35 -8.49
CA LEU A 66 22.55 -8.02 -7.19
C LEU A 66 22.79 -9.53 -7.28
N MET A 67 22.36 -10.18 -8.36
CA MET A 67 22.64 -11.60 -8.59
C MET A 67 24.13 -11.87 -8.79
N GLU A 68 24.83 -10.95 -9.47
CA GLU A 68 26.28 -11.04 -9.73
C GLU A 68 27.10 -10.64 -8.51
N ASP A 69 26.78 -9.50 -7.88
CA ASP A 69 27.59 -8.93 -6.80
C ASP A 69 27.32 -9.59 -5.44
N GLU A 70 26.05 -9.78 -5.07
CA GLU A 70 25.64 -10.15 -3.70
C GLU A 70 24.37 -11.03 -3.66
N PRO A 71 24.49 -12.35 -3.86
CA PRO A 71 23.33 -13.25 -3.95
C PRO A 71 22.51 -13.34 -2.65
N GLU A 72 23.11 -13.07 -1.47
CA GLU A 72 22.38 -13.01 -0.20
C GLU A 72 21.40 -11.84 -0.14
N LYS A 73 21.82 -10.67 -0.62
CA LYS A 73 20.93 -9.49 -0.73
C LYS A 73 19.84 -9.73 -1.77
N TYR A 74 20.17 -10.39 -2.88
CA TYR A 74 19.17 -10.78 -3.87
C TYR A 74 18.05 -11.63 -3.26
N GLN A 75 18.41 -12.67 -2.49
CA GLN A 75 17.41 -13.53 -1.84
C GLN A 75 16.53 -12.79 -0.83
N SER A 76 17.10 -11.86 -0.07
CA SER A 76 16.32 -11.08 0.91
C SER A 76 15.41 -10.03 0.24
N HIS A 77 15.92 -9.26 -0.72
CA HIS A 77 15.17 -8.22 -1.42
C HIS A 77 14.10 -8.78 -2.37
N PHE A 78 14.40 -9.87 -3.07
CA PHE A 78 13.52 -10.46 -4.09
C PHE A 78 12.88 -11.78 -3.65
N SER A 79 12.76 -12.02 -2.34
CA SER A 79 12.19 -13.25 -1.79
C SER A 79 10.80 -13.61 -2.36
N GLU A 80 9.92 -12.62 -2.55
CA GLU A 80 8.59 -12.84 -3.14
C GLU A 80 8.64 -13.12 -4.64
N TYR A 81 9.59 -12.54 -5.35
CA TYR A 81 9.78 -12.76 -6.80
C TYR A 81 10.27 -14.18 -7.04
N ILE A 82 11.22 -14.65 -6.23
CA ILE A 82 11.73 -16.02 -6.26
C ILE A 82 10.59 -17.00 -5.96
N LYS A 83 9.75 -16.74 -4.95
CA LYS A 83 8.58 -17.59 -4.64
C LYS A 83 7.56 -17.66 -5.78
N ARG A 84 7.46 -16.62 -6.60
CA ARG A 84 6.54 -16.53 -7.74
C ARG A 84 7.19 -16.94 -9.07
N GLY A 85 8.49 -17.25 -9.08
CA GLY A 85 9.23 -17.60 -10.30
C GLY A 85 9.37 -16.46 -11.30
N ILE A 86 9.50 -15.22 -10.81
CA ILE A 86 9.63 -14.03 -11.67
C ILE A 86 11.11 -13.73 -11.88
N GLU A 87 11.56 -13.86 -13.13
CA GLU A 87 12.93 -13.57 -13.57
C GLU A 87 13.05 -12.14 -14.12
N PRO A 88 14.27 -11.55 -14.08
CA PRO A 88 14.50 -10.18 -14.55
C PRO A 88 14.07 -9.96 -16.01
N ASP A 89 14.33 -10.93 -16.89
CA ASP A 89 13.97 -10.84 -18.32
C ASP A 89 12.45 -10.94 -18.55
N SER A 90 11.74 -11.68 -17.69
CA SER A 90 10.28 -11.85 -17.78
C SER A 90 9.50 -10.60 -17.31
N MET A 91 10.14 -9.61 -16.71
CA MET A 91 9.47 -8.44 -16.11
C MET A 91 8.77 -7.57 -17.16
N GLU A 92 9.43 -7.27 -18.29
CA GLU A 92 8.82 -6.41 -19.33
C GLU A 92 7.58 -7.08 -19.95
N GLU A 93 7.63 -8.39 -20.18
CA GLU A 93 6.50 -9.15 -20.70
C GLU A 93 5.33 -9.20 -19.72
N LEU A 94 5.63 -9.37 -18.42
CA LEU A 94 4.62 -9.37 -17.36
C LEU A 94 3.83 -8.06 -17.36
N TYR A 95 4.51 -6.91 -17.37
CA TYR A 95 3.84 -5.61 -17.37
C TYR A 95 3.01 -5.36 -18.63
N LYS A 96 3.48 -5.80 -19.81
CA LYS A 96 2.68 -5.73 -21.05
C LYS A 96 1.39 -6.53 -20.95
N LYS A 97 1.48 -7.78 -20.48
CA LYS A 97 0.30 -8.65 -20.26
C LYS A 97 -0.67 -8.02 -19.25
N VAL A 98 -0.16 -7.42 -18.18
CA VAL A 98 -0.99 -6.72 -17.19
C VAL A 98 -1.69 -5.51 -17.80
N HIS A 99 -0.99 -4.68 -18.58
CA HIS A 99 -1.60 -3.53 -19.24
C HIS A 99 -2.70 -3.95 -20.23
N GLU A 100 -2.49 -5.03 -20.99
CA GLU A 100 -3.50 -5.59 -21.89
C GLU A 100 -4.72 -6.11 -21.12
N ALA A 101 -4.51 -6.82 -20.00
CA ALA A 101 -5.59 -7.30 -19.15
C ALA A 101 -6.43 -6.16 -18.55
N ILE A 102 -5.80 -5.09 -18.07
CA ILE A 102 -6.50 -3.91 -17.52
C ILE A 102 -7.31 -3.19 -18.60
N ARG A 103 -6.79 -3.08 -19.83
CA ARG A 103 -7.53 -2.48 -20.95
C ARG A 103 -8.73 -3.35 -21.38
N ALA A 104 -8.59 -4.67 -21.30
CA ALA A 104 -9.65 -5.60 -21.67
C ALA A 104 -10.79 -5.61 -20.64
N ASP A 105 -10.47 -5.57 -19.34
CA ASP A 105 -11.46 -5.51 -18.27
C ASP A 105 -11.09 -4.43 -17.23
N PRO A 106 -11.62 -3.20 -17.39
CA PRO A 106 -11.39 -2.11 -16.45
C PRO A 106 -12.29 -2.20 -15.20
N SER A 107 -13.07 -3.28 -15.05
CA SER A 107 -14.01 -3.39 -13.93
C SER A 107 -13.29 -3.67 -12.60
N ALA A 108 -13.76 -3.01 -11.54
CA ALA A 108 -13.21 -3.22 -10.20
C ALA A 108 -13.68 -4.57 -9.64
N SER A 109 -12.74 -5.45 -9.31
CA SER A 109 -13.05 -6.70 -8.61
C SER A 109 -13.60 -6.38 -7.22
N LYS A 110 -14.89 -6.62 -6.99
CA LYS A 110 -15.49 -6.47 -5.66
C LYS A 110 -15.02 -7.59 -4.74
N SER A 111 -14.77 -7.27 -3.47
CA SER A 111 -14.50 -8.28 -2.45
C SER A 111 -15.69 -9.23 -2.35
N THR A 112 -15.43 -10.53 -2.45
CA THR A 112 -16.41 -11.59 -2.21
C THR A 112 -16.66 -11.85 -0.73
N LYS A 113 -15.91 -11.17 0.16
CA LYS A 113 -16.05 -11.35 1.60
C LYS A 113 -17.36 -10.73 2.07
N GLU A 114 -18.25 -11.57 2.59
CA GLU A 114 -19.48 -11.10 3.21
C GLU A 114 -19.15 -10.14 4.37
N PRO A 115 -19.89 -9.03 4.50
CA PRO A 115 -19.74 -8.16 5.66
C PRO A 115 -20.06 -8.96 6.92
N PRO A 116 -19.26 -8.81 8.01
CA PRO A 116 -19.53 -9.52 9.24
C PRO A 116 -20.89 -9.10 9.79
N LYS A 117 -21.73 -10.09 10.16
CA LYS A 117 -23.08 -9.85 10.71
C LYS A 117 -23.06 -9.00 11.98
N GLU A 118 -22.00 -9.14 12.77
CA GLU A 118 -21.76 -8.32 13.96
C GLU A 118 -20.32 -7.79 13.96
N HIS A 119 -20.15 -6.51 14.31
CA HIS A 119 -18.83 -5.92 14.43
C HIS A 119 -18.14 -6.43 15.70
N LYS A 120 -17.13 -7.28 15.54
CA LYS A 120 -16.31 -7.76 16.66
C LYS A 120 -15.64 -6.58 17.37
N ARG A 121 -16.05 -6.31 18.60
CA ARG A 121 -15.39 -5.31 19.45
C ARG A 121 -14.21 -5.94 20.16
N HIS A 122 -13.01 -5.45 19.87
CA HIS A 122 -11.79 -5.82 20.59
C HIS A 122 -11.59 -5.04 21.90
N ASN A 123 -12.29 -3.90 22.04
CA ASN A 123 -12.27 -3.07 23.24
C ASN A 123 -13.38 -3.49 24.21
N LEU A 124 -13.07 -3.46 25.50
CA LEU A 124 -14.04 -3.69 26.56
C LEU A 124 -15.28 -2.80 26.39
N LYS A 125 -16.47 -3.37 26.66
CA LYS A 125 -17.70 -2.59 26.68
C LYS A 125 -17.63 -1.61 27.86
N LYS A 126 -18.01 -0.35 27.63
CA LYS A 126 -18.08 0.65 28.68
C LYS A 126 -19.11 0.18 29.71
N LEU A 127 -18.66 0.05 30.96
CA LEU A 127 -19.48 -0.39 32.08
C LEU A 127 -20.67 0.57 32.26
N THR A 128 -21.86 0.03 32.50
CA THR A 128 -23.05 0.86 32.74
C THR A 128 -22.95 1.58 34.09
N TYR A 129 -23.87 2.51 34.36
CA TYR A 129 -23.87 3.21 35.66
C TYR A 129 -24.18 2.25 36.82
N GLU A 130 -25.16 1.35 36.65
CA GLU A 130 -25.56 0.38 37.65
C GLU A 130 -24.45 -0.63 37.96
N GLU A 131 -23.79 -1.16 36.92
CA GLU A 131 -22.63 -2.04 37.07
C GLU A 131 -21.47 -1.34 37.80
N ARG A 132 -21.26 -0.03 37.58
CA ARG A 132 -20.26 0.76 38.31
C ARG A 132 -20.65 0.95 39.77
N LYS A 133 -21.93 1.20 40.06
CA LYS A 133 -22.45 1.33 41.43
C LYS A 133 -22.33 0.02 42.20
N ASN A 134 -22.65 -1.11 41.58
CA ASN A 134 -22.56 -2.42 42.21
C ASN A 134 -21.10 -2.80 42.53
N LYS A 135 -20.17 -2.59 41.58
CA LYS A 135 -18.73 -2.78 41.85
C LYS A 135 -18.20 -1.86 42.95
N LEU A 136 -18.74 -0.65 43.07
CA LEU A 136 -18.37 0.26 44.16
C LEU A 136 -18.87 -0.26 45.51
N MET A 137 -20.13 -0.70 45.60
CA MET A 137 -20.69 -1.29 46.82
C MET A 137 -19.91 -2.54 47.24
N GLU A 138 -19.68 -3.48 46.31
CA GLU A 138 -18.85 -4.68 46.56
C GLU A 138 -17.45 -4.33 47.10
N ARG A 139 -16.83 -3.28 46.54
CA ARG A 139 -15.51 -2.82 47.00
C ARG A 139 -15.54 -2.21 48.39
N VAL A 140 -16.59 -1.46 48.73
CA VAL A 140 -16.78 -0.86 50.06
C VAL A 140 -17.06 -1.93 51.10
N ASP A 141 -17.93 -2.89 50.78
CA ASP A 141 -18.28 -3.99 51.68
C ASP A 141 -17.08 -4.89 51.97
N ALA A 142 -16.27 -5.20 50.94
CA ALA A 142 -15.02 -5.94 51.12
C ALA A 142 -14.01 -5.20 52.01
N LEU A 143 -13.91 -3.87 51.90
CA LEU A 143 -13.08 -3.06 52.77
C LEU A 143 -13.57 -3.11 54.22
N ASN A 144 -14.87 -2.94 54.46
CA ASN A 144 -15.44 -2.99 55.80
C ASN A 144 -15.23 -4.36 56.47
N GLN A 145 -15.39 -5.46 55.71
CA GLN A 145 -15.10 -6.82 56.21
C GLN A 145 -13.62 -7.00 56.55
N SER A 146 -12.70 -6.46 55.73
CA SER A 146 -11.26 -6.52 55.99
C SER A 146 -10.84 -5.72 57.23
N LEU A 147 -11.51 -4.59 57.50
CA LEU A 147 -11.30 -3.79 58.72
C LEU A 147 -11.81 -4.52 59.96
N SER A 148 -13.00 -5.13 59.90
CA SER A 148 -13.55 -5.88 61.05
C SER A 148 -12.76 -7.14 61.40
N GLY A 149 -11.97 -7.70 60.47
CA GLY A 149 -11.11 -8.85 60.73
C GLY A 149 -9.68 -8.50 61.17
N ALA A 150 -9.33 -7.21 61.27
CA ALA A 150 -8.02 -6.74 61.71
C ALA A 150 -7.99 -6.29 63.19
N ASP A 151 -9.16 -6.28 63.85
CA ASP A 151 -9.35 -5.88 65.25
C ASP A 151 -9.53 -7.08 66.22
N ASP A 152 -9.22 -8.31 65.79
CA ASP A 152 -9.17 -9.54 66.61
C ASP A 152 -7.73 -10.08 66.73
#